data_AF-A0A1M6Q8Z2-F1
#
_entry.id   AF-A0A1M6Q8Z2-F1
#
_cell.length_a   1.000
_cell.length_b   1.000
_cell.length_c   1.000
_cell.angle_alpha   90.00
_cell.angle_beta   90.00
_cell.angle_gamma   90.00
#
_symmetry.space_group_name_H-M   'P 1'
#
loop_
_entity.id
_entity.type
_entity.pdbx_description
1 polymer ?
#
loop_
_entity_poly.entity_id
_entity_poly.type
_entity_poly.pdbx_seq_one_letter_code
_entity_poly.pdbx_strand_id
1 'polypeptide(L)'
;MGKGIMGFFRGRNEYQDHTQRSAAYEPLVIVCSGCGAKNLISNNSVCEYCGSPILYNADGKTVPSDVTPKQDSDLSDKVIEYILTTGFYTAGIDIPVGKCNVSAVSGSGNITSSDYGINEVFGTERGDVASFKGLKLPRDVTVEISGRLTIKLVYKTVDDGFSGRTYNITGAMDISAGNYAAGTDFKAGTYNLEAVSGTGNICTGDIEVNEVFGLDEEDVHEIKNVYLPEGAELSIDGNLTIKLIPAVTK
;
A
#
# COMPACT_ATOMS: atom_id res chain seq x y z
N MET A 1 94.75 2.09 -5.81
CA MET A 1 93.30 2.28 -5.55
C MET A 1 92.56 1.94 -6.84
N GLY A 2 91.44 1.22 -6.98
CA GLY A 2 90.47 0.59 -6.07
C GLY A 2 89.57 -0.36 -6.92
N LYS A 3 88.67 -1.06 -6.25
CA LYS A 3 87.93 -2.30 -6.59
C LYS A 3 86.85 -2.25 -7.71
N GLY A 4 86.56 -3.44 -8.29
CA GLY A 4 85.22 -4.02 -8.60
C GLY A 4 84.44 -3.46 -9.81
N ILE A 5 83.37 -4.02 -10.38
CA ILE A 5 82.40 -5.10 -10.03
C ILE A 5 81.66 -5.51 -11.34
N MET A 6 81.04 -6.69 -11.35
CA MET A 6 80.17 -7.29 -12.39
C MET A 6 79.10 -6.39 -13.04
N GLY A 7 78.89 -6.63 -14.35
CA GLY A 7 77.63 -7.08 -14.99
C GLY A 7 76.30 -6.36 -14.74
N PHE A 8 75.62 -5.93 -15.81
CA PHE A 8 74.40 -6.55 -16.37
C PHE A 8 73.80 -5.63 -17.46
N PHE A 9 73.61 -6.18 -18.66
CA PHE A 9 72.96 -5.51 -19.78
C PHE A 9 71.44 -5.38 -19.54
N ARG A 10 70.91 -4.15 -19.63
CA ARG A 10 69.48 -3.89 -19.87
C ARG A 10 69.29 -3.52 -21.35
N GLY A 11 68.79 -4.46 -22.14
CA GLY A 11 68.25 -4.21 -23.49
C GLY A 11 66.73 -4.08 -23.44
N ARG A 12 66.19 -3.05 -24.11
CA ARG A 12 64.75 -2.78 -24.27
C ARG A 12 64.16 -3.55 -25.47
N ASN A 13 62.82 -3.60 -25.45
CA ASN A 13 61.84 -3.90 -26.51
C ASN A 13 61.42 -5.37 -26.60
N GLU A 14 60.19 -5.66 -26.18
CA GLU A 14 59.03 -5.67 -27.08
C GLU A 14 57.74 -5.62 -26.25
N TYR A 15 56.83 -4.73 -26.62
CA TYR A 15 55.48 -4.64 -26.06
C TYR A 15 54.67 -5.82 -26.63
N GLN A 16 54.44 -6.85 -25.84
CA GLN A 16 53.38 -7.82 -26.10
C GLN A 16 52.17 -7.45 -25.25
N ASP A 17 51.11 -7.06 -25.95
CA ASP A 17 49.79 -6.78 -25.41
C ASP A 17 49.19 -8.09 -24.87
N HIS A 18 49.41 -8.34 -23.57
CA HIS A 18 48.64 -9.31 -22.83
C HIS A 18 47.38 -8.62 -22.32
N THR A 19 46.37 -8.53 -23.18
CA THR A 19 44.99 -8.43 -22.71
C THR A 19 44.67 -9.71 -21.94
N GLN A 20 44.93 -9.68 -20.63
CA GLN A 20 44.29 -10.60 -19.69
C GLN A 20 42.80 -10.45 -19.91
N ARG A 21 42.16 -11.49 -20.46
CA ARG A 21 40.72 -11.68 -20.32
C ARG A 21 40.39 -11.56 -18.84
N SER A 22 39.76 -10.46 -18.45
CA SER A 22 39.07 -10.40 -17.16
C SER A 22 38.06 -11.55 -17.18
N ALA A 23 38.25 -12.52 -16.30
CA ALA A 23 37.18 -13.45 -16.00
C ALA A 23 36.00 -12.59 -15.56
N ALA A 24 34.89 -12.67 -16.28
CA ALA A 24 33.65 -12.03 -15.87
C ALA A 24 33.32 -12.57 -14.48
N TYR A 25 33.52 -11.75 -13.46
CA TYR A 25 33.15 -12.10 -12.10
C TYR A 25 31.62 -12.10 -12.09
N GLU A 26 30.99 -13.28 -12.14
CA GLU A 26 29.56 -13.36 -11.94
C GLU A 26 29.26 -12.79 -10.55
N PRO A 27 28.43 -11.75 -10.45
CA PRO A 27 28.14 -11.17 -9.15
C PRO A 27 27.47 -12.22 -8.29
N LEU A 28 27.92 -12.35 -7.04
CA LEU A 28 27.27 -13.24 -6.09
C LEU A 28 25.82 -12.76 -5.89
N VAL A 29 24.87 -13.63 -6.19
CA VAL A 29 23.44 -13.38 -6.03
C VAL A 29 22.97 -14.12 -4.79
N ILE A 30 22.35 -13.40 -3.86
CA ILE A 30 21.71 -13.96 -2.67
C ILE A 30 20.19 -13.90 -2.79
N VAL A 31 19.53 -14.99 -2.43
CA VAL A 31 18.07 -15.03 -2.34
C VAL A 31 17.68 -14.53 -0.95
N CYS A 32 16.91 -13.45 -0.89
CA CYS A 32 16.45 -12.86 0.36
C CYS A 32 15.57 -13.86 1.12
N SER A 33 15.93 -14.15 2.37
CA SER A 33 15.15 -15.04 3.23
C SER A 33 13.78 -14.46 3.64
N GLY A 34 13.62 -13.14 3.57
CA GLY A 34 12.36 -12.46 3.89
C GLY A 34 11.33 -12.46 2.73
N CYS A 35 11.76 -12.36 1.47
CA CYS A 35 10.84 -12.23 0.34
C CYS A 35 11.17 -13.09 -0.90
N GLY A 36 12.24 -13.89 -0.86
CA GLY A 36 12.66 -14.74 -1.98
C GLY A 36 13.28 -14.01 -3.17
N ALA A 37 13.44 -12.68 -3.11
CA ALA A 37 14.02 -11.92 -4.21
C ALA A 37 15.54 -12.16 -4.34
N LYS A 38 16.03 -12.21 -5.58
CA LYS A 38 17.46 -12.27 -5.88
C LYS A 38 18.06 -10.86 -5.74
N ASN A 39 19.02 -10.71 -4.84
CA ASN A 39 19.75 -9.45 -4.60
C ASN A 39 21.21 -9.66 -5.00
N LEU A 40 21.84 -8.61 -5.55
CA LEU A 40 23.28 -8.59 -5.78
C LEU A 40 23.97 -8.31 -4.44
N ILE A 41 25.04 -9.04 -4.11
CA ILE A 41 25.90 -8.69 -2.98
C ILE A 41 26.73 -7.46 -3.37
N SER A 42 26.12 -6.28 -3.29
CA SER A 42 26.79 -5.01 -3.07
C SER A 42 26.70 -4.71 -1.56
N ASN A 43 27.55 -3.84 -1.01
CA ASN A 43 27.73 -3.65 0.44
C ASN A 43 26.52 -3.00 1.17
N ASN A 44 25.29 -3.44 0.90
CA ASN A 44 24.06 -2.90 1.48
C ASN A 44 23.31 -4.00 2.25
N SER A 45 23.28 -3.83 3.57
CA SER A 45 22.87 -4.84 4.57
C SER A 45 21.37 -5.19 4.59
N VAL A 46 20.58 -4.78 3.58
CA VAL A 46 19.12 -4.93 3.53
C VAL A 46 18.62 -5.26 2.12
N CYS A 47 17.57 -6.06 2.02
CA CYS A 47 16.95 -6.45 0.76
C CYS A 47 16.21 -5.27 0.11
N GLU A 48 16.52 -4.98 -1.15
CA GLU A 48 15.93 -3.86 -1.89
C GLU A 48 14.42 -4.01 -2.12
N TYR A 49 13.89 -5.23 -1.99
CA TYR A 49 12.48 -5.53 -2.26
C TYR A 49 11.61 -5.56 -0.99
N CYS A 50 12.19 -5.87 0.18
CA CYS A 50 11.42 -6.02 1.41
C CYS A 50 12.02 -5.35 2.64
N GLY A 51 13.21 -4.75 2.54
CA GLY A 51 13.90 -4.09 3.65
C GLY A 51 14.46 -5.05 4.71
N SER A 52 14.24 -6.36 4.57
CA SER A 52 14.76 -7.34 5.54
C SER A 52 16.29 -7.37 5.53
N PRO A 53 16.95 -7.51 6.70
CA PRO A 53 18.40 -7.63 6.76
C PRO A 53 18.89 -8.81 5.92
N ILE A 54 19.90 -8.58 5.09
CA ILE A 54 20.57 -9.66 4.36
C ILE A 54 21.67 -10.18 5.28
N LEU A 55 21.38 -11.28 5.99
CA LEU A 55 22.34 -11.97 6.84
C LEU A 55 23.06 -13.06 6.03
N TYR A 56 24.37 -12.92 5.85
CA TYR A 56 25.21 -13.89 5.16
C TYR A 56 26.54 -14.07 5.89
N ASN A 57 27.10 -15.28 5.84
CA ASN A 57 28.45 -15.56 6.32
C ASN A 57 29.48 -14.95 5.36
N ALA A 58 30.67 -14.61 5.86
CA ALA A 58 31.75 -13.96 5.09
C ALA A 58 32.27 -14.77 3.87
N ASP A 59 31.80 -16.01 3.68
CA ASP A 59 32.06 -16.88 2.53
C ASP A 59 30.98 -16.81 1.43
N GLY A 60 29.91 -16.03 1.64
CA GLY A 60 28.89 -15.67 0.64
C GLY A 60 28.01 -16.81 0.13
N LYS A 61 28.02 -17.99 0.75
CA LYS A 61 27.39 -19.20 0.19
C LYS A 61 26.31 -19.85 1.04
N THR A 62 26.15 -19.48 2.31
CA THR A 62 25.17 -20.12 3.19
C THR A 62 24.46 -19.12 4.11
N VAL A 63 23.14 -19.31 4.25
CA VAL A 63 22.28 -18.59 5.21
C VAL A 63 22.17 -19.46 6.48
N PRO A 64 22.17 -18.89 7.70
CA PRO A 64 22.02 -19.67 8.94
C PRO A 64 20.72 -20.49 8.97
N SER A 65 20.82 -21.74 9.44
CA SER A 65 19.77 -22.77 9.40
C SER A 65 18.48 -22.47 10.20
N ASP A 66 18.43 -21.37 10.96
CA ASP A 66 17.29 -21.01 11.83
C ASP A 66 16.30 -20.02 11.19
N VAL A 67 16.45 -19.70 9.91
CA VAL A 67 15.45 -18.87 9.21
C VAL A 67 14.39 -19.76 8.60
N THR A 68 13.28 -19.95 9.30
CA THR A 68 12.08 -20.56 8.72
C THR A 68 11.51 -19.59 7.67
N PRO A 69 11.43 -19.98 6.38
CA PRO A 69 10.75 -19.16 5.38
C PRO A 69 9.32 -18.92 5.85
N LYS A 70 8.83 -17.67 5.83
CA LYS A 70 7.41 -17.39 6.06
C LYS A 70 6.65 -18.09 4.93
N GLN A 71 6.03 -19.22 5.27
CA GLN A 71 5.44 -20.16 4.34
C GLN A 71 4.38 -19.43 3.50
N ASP A 72 4.45 -19.60 2.19
CA ASP A 72 3.40 -19.21 1.25
C ASP A 72 2.11 -19.90 1.72
N SER A 73 1.19 -19.14 2.31
CA SER A 73 -0.03 -19.72 2.88
C SER A 73 -0.85 -20.25 1.72
N ASP A 74 -1.17 -21.55 1.71
CA ASP A 74 -2.09 -22.12 0.74
C ASP A 74 -3.38 -21.27 0.68
N LEU A 75 -3.59 -20.57 -0.44
CA LEU A 75 -4.69 -19.63 -0.65
C LEU A 75 -5.92 -20.30 -1.29
N SER A 76 -5.89 -21.62 -1.49
CA SER A 76 -6.94 -22.34 -2.24
C SER A 76 -8.35 -22.19 -1.65
N ASP A 77 -8.46 -21.92 -0.34
CA ASP A 77 -9.74 -21.74 0.37
C ASP A 77 -10.04 -20.30 0.81
N LYS A 78 -9.16 -19.33 0.55
CA LYS A 78 -9.35 -17.92 0.98
C LYS A 78 -9.93 -17.08 -0.16
N VAL A 79 -10.89 -16.21 0.17
CA VAL A 79 -11.26 -15.11 -0.74
C VAL A 79 -10.03 -14.20 -0.87
N ILE A 80 -9.44 -14.18 -2.06
CA ILE A 80 -8.25 -13.37 -2.38
C ILE A 80 -8.59 -12.14 -3.21
N GLU A 81 -9.86 -11.96 -3.57
CA GLU A 81 -10.33 -10.83 -4.37
C GLU A 81 -11.34 -9.99 -3.59
N TYR A 82 -11.14 -8.67 -3.60
CA TYR A 82 -12.02 -7.72 -2.93
C TYR A 82 -12.32 -6.57 -3.89
N ILE A 83 -13.60 -6.21 -4.02
CA ILE A 83 -14.04 -5.03 -4.74
C ILE A 83 -14.35 -3.94 -3.73
N LEU A 84 -13.66 -2.82 -3.83
CA LEU A 84 -13.79 -1.70 -2.91
C LEU A 84 -14.22 -0.45 -3.68
N THR A 85 -15.13 0.31 -3.09
CA THR A 85 -15.56 1.64 -3.55
C THR A 85 -14.97 2.71 -2.63
N THR A 86 -15.35 3.96 -2.84
CA THR A 86 -14.98 5.12 -2.00
C THR A 86 -15.10 4.82 -0.50
N GLY A 87 -14.06 5.17 0.25
CA GLY A 87 -14.01 4.94 1.70
C GLY A 87 -12.63 4.61 2.23
N PHE A 88 -12.60 4.23 3.50
CA PHE A 88 -11.39 3.99 4.29
C PHE A 88 -11.31 2.52 4.72
N TYR A 89 -10.29 1.79 4.28
CA TYR A 89 -10.17 0.35 4.53
C TYR A 89 -8.89 0.04 5.27
N THR A 90 -9.01 -0.30 6.55
CA THR A 90 -7.84 -0.62 7.39
C THR A 90 -7.50 -2.10 7.30
N ALA A 91 -6.26 -2.42 6.96
CA ALA A 91 -5.74 -3.77 6.91
C ALA A 91 -5.78 -4.43 8.30
N GLY A 92 -6.35 -5.63 8.38
CA GLY A 92 -6.62 -6.35 9.62
C GLY A 92 -7.96 -6.00 10.29
N ILE A 93 -8.68 -4.99 9.78
CA ILE A 93 -10.05 -4.64 10.20
C ILE A 93 -11.03 -4.86 9.06
N ASP A 94 -10.83 -4.17 7.94
CA ASP A 94 -11.76 -4.13 6.80
C ASP A 94 -11.34 -5.06 5.66
N ILE A 95 -10.02 -5.22 5.49
CA ILE A 95 -9.40 -6.04 4.45
C ILE A 95 -8.23 -6.85 5.05
N PRO A 96 -7.81 -7.98 4.45
CA PRO A 96 -6.72 -8.79 4.99
C PRO A 96 -5.39 -8.05 5.13
N VAL A 97 -4.51 -8.56 5.98
CA VAL A 97 -3.10 -8.13 6.04
C VAL A 97 -2.32 -8.94 5.00
N GLY A 98 -1.45 -8.30 4.23
CA GLY A 98 -0.60 -9.02 3.29
C GLY A 98 -0.12 -8.18 2.12
N LYS A 99 0.02 -8.82 0.96
CA LYS A 99 0.47 -8.17 -0.28
C LYS A 99 -0.54 -8.40 -1.38
N CYS A 100 -0.95 -7.36 -2.09
CA CYS A 100 -1.94 -7.45 -3.17
C CYS A 100 -1.52 -6.67 -4.42
N ASN A 101 -2.15 -7.01 -5.54
CA ASN A 101 -2.22 -6.14 -6.70
C ASN A 101 -3.54 -5.37 -6.67
N VAL A 102 -3.52 -4.14 -7.17
CA VAL A 102 -4.67 -3.26 -7.30
C VAL A 102 -4.96 -3.05 -8.78
N SER A 103 -6.22 -3.08 -9.19
CA SER A 103 -6.66 -2.69 -10.52
C SER A 103 -7.93 -1.88 -10.46
N ALA A 104 -8.04 -0.83 -11.28
CA ALA A 104 -9.27 -0.08 -11.43
C ALA A 104 -10.33 -0.97 -12.10
N VAL A 105 -11.56 -0.87 -11.61
CA VAL A 105 -12.73 -1.55 -12.17
C VAL A 105 -13.60 -0.55 -12.94
N SER A 106 -13.83 0.62 -12.35
CA SER A 106 -14.60 1.71 -12.95
C SER A 106 -14.30 3.04 -12.27
N GLY A 107 -14.65 4.14 -12.95
CA GLY A 107 -14.53 5.49 -12.42
C GLY A 107 -13.10 6.00 -12.35
N SER A 108 -12.95 7.12 -11.65
CA SER A 108 -11.70 7.82 -11.39
C SER A 108 -11.74 8.44 -9.99
N GLY A 109 -10.59 8.61 -9.37
CA GLY A 109 -10.41 9.20 -8.06
C GLY A 109 -8.98 9.03 -7.55
N ASN A 110 -8.75 9.28 -6.27
CA ASN A 110 -7.46 9.06 -5.65
C ASN A 110 -7.45 7.75 -4.87
N ILE A 111 -6.29 7.08 -4.86
CA ILE A 111 -5.99 6.00 -3.93
C ILE A 111 -4.71 6.33 -3.17
N THR A 112 -4.81 6.36 -1.85
CA THR A 112 -3.69 6.65 -0.96
C THR A 112 -3.65 5.62 0.16
N SER A 113 -2.48 5.13 0.53
CA SER A 113 -2.33 4.39 1.79
C SER A 113 -1.70 5.27 2.86
N SER A 114 -2.08 5.06 4.12
CA SER A 114 -1.61 5.87 5.26
C SER A 114 -0.10 5.77 5.51
N ASP A 115 0.56 4.75 4.95
CA ASP A 115 2.02 4.57 4.95
C ASP A 115 2.69 5.06 3.66
N TYR A 116 1.93 5.69 2.75
CA TYR A 116 2.35 6.14 1.42
C TYR A 116 2.92 5.04 0.52
N GLY A 117 2.58 3.77 0.77
CA GLY A 117 2.86 2.65 -0.13
C GLY A 117 2.18 2.77 -1.50
N ILE A 118 1.08 3.52 -1.60
CA ILE A 118 0.46 3.99 -2.83
C ILE A 118 -0.08 5.42 -2.64
N ASN A 119 0.00 6.25 -3.67
CA ASN A 119 -0.59 7.59 -3.74
C ASN A 119 -0.71 7.96 -5.22
N GLU A 120 -1.86 7.67 -5.83
CA GLU A 120 -2.06 7.79 -7.27
C GLU A 120 -3.44 8.36 -7.60
N VAL A 121 -3.51 9.16 -8.67
CA VAL A 121 -4.76 9.36 -9.40
C VAL A 121 -5.02 8.09 -10.19
N PHE A 122 -6.08 7.38 -9.84
CA PHE A 122 -6.31 6.00 -10.21
C PHE A 122 -7.70 5.82 -10.79
N GLY A 123 -7.82 4.97 -11.82
CA GLY A 123 -9.07 4.90 -12.55
C GLY A 123 -8.97 4.23 -13.91
N THR A 124 -10.11 4.24 -14.60
CA THR A 124 -10.25 3.70 -15.96
C THR A 124 -10.19 4.78 -17.04
N GLU A 125 -10.11 6.06 -16.65
CA GLU A 125 -10.08 7.18 -17.58
C GLU A 125 -8.69 7.42 -18.16
N ARG A 126 -8.64 8.20 -19.25
CA ARG A 126 -7.39 8.47 -19.94
C ARG A 126 -6.51 9.39 -19.09
N GLY A 127 -5.37 8.86 -18.66
CA GLY A 127 -4.37 9.58 -17.87
C GLY A 127 -4.21 9.01 -16.46
N ASP A 128 -5.21 8.26 -16.00
CA ASP A 128 -5.19 7.64 -14.69
C ASP A 128 -4.31 6.39 -14.68
N VAL A 129 -3.78 6.08 -13.50
CA VAL A 129 -3.15 4.78 -13.26
C VAL A 129 -4.25 3.72 -13.13
N ALA A 130 -4.24 2.71 -14.00
CA ALA A 130 -5.27 1.65 -13.98
C ALA A 130 -4.87 0.41 -13.18
N SER A 131 -3.59 0.26 -12.81
CA SER A 131 -3.12 -0.90 -12.04
C SER A 131 -1.86 -0.60 -11.24
N PHE A 132 -1.76 -1.18 -10.03
CA PHE A 132 -0.59 -1.12 -9.16
C PHE A 132 -0.24 -2.53 -8.67
N LYS A 133 1.04 -2.92 -8.74
CA LYS A 133 1.45 -4.29 -8.39
C LYS A 133 2.19 -4.32 -7.06
N GLY A 134 1.84 -5.29 -6.22
CA GLY A 134 2.58 -5.63 -5.02
C GLY A 134 2.48 -4.59 -3.89
N LEU A 135 1.35 -3.89 -3.79
CA LEU A 135 1.01 -3.08 -2.62
C LEU A 135 1.11 -3.94 -1.36
N LYS A 136 1.85 -3.45 -0.37
CA LYS A 136 1.96 -4.08 0.94
C LYS A 136 0.96 -3.41 1.86
N LEU A 137 0.20 -4.21 2.58
CA LEU A 137 -0.80 -3.79 3.54
C LEU A 137 -0.48 -4.45 4.87
N PRO A 138 0.50 -3.92 5.63
CA PRO A 138 0.71 -4.35 7.00
C PRO A 138 -0.50 -3.97 7.85
N ARG A 139 -0.66 -4.65 8.99
CA ARG A 139 -1.75 -4.37 9.93
C ARG A 139 -1.80 -2.88 10.28
N ASP A 140 -3.02 -2.35 10.38
CA ASP A 140 -3.35 -0.96 10.72
C ASP A 140 -3.01 0.08 9.63
N VAL A 141 -2.51 -0.32 8.45
CA VAL A 141 -2.46 0.58 7.29
C VAL A 141 -3.85 0.75 6.70
N THR A 142 -4.26 1.99 6.49
CA THR A 142 -5.55 2.34 5.87
C THR A 142 -5.34 2.69 4.41
N VAL A 143 -6.14 2.09 3.53
CA VAL A 143 -6.29 2.49 2.13
C VAL A 143 -7.50 3.42 2.05
N GLU A 144 -7.25 4.65 1.63
CA GLU A 144 -8.26 5.63 1.28
C GLU A 144 -8.53 5.58 -0.22
N ILE A 145 -9.81 5.57 -0.56
CA ILE A 145 -10.32 5.59 -1.94
C ILE A 145 -11.29 6.77 -2.03
N SER A 146 -11.01 7.70 -2.95
CA SER A 146 -11.79 8.91 -3.16
C SER A 146 -12.46 8.92 -4.54
N GLY A 147 -13.35 9.88 -4.79
CA GLY A 147 -14.08 10.03 -6.05
C GLY A 147 -15.02 8.86 -6.32
N ARG A 148 -15.34 8.60 -7.61
CA ARG A 148 -16.20 7.48 -8.03
C ARG A 148 -15.41 6.20 -8.31
N LEU A 149 -14.23 6.09 -7.73
CA LEU A 149 -13.31 5.00 -8.00
C LEU A 149 -13.80 3.69 -7.39
N THR A 150 -13.92 2.67 -8.23
CA THR A 150 -14.04 1.28 -7.80
C THR A 150 -12.77 0.53 -8.16
N ILE A 151 -12.15 -0.13 -7.18
CA ILE A 151 -10.96 -0.94 -7.38
C ILE A 151 -11.21 -2.40 -7.08
N LYS A 152 -10.33 -3.24 -7.60
CA LYS A 152 -10.18 -4.63 -7.21
C LYS A 152 -8.81 -4.84 -6.58
N LEU A 153 -8.79 -5.39 -5.37
CA LEU A 153 -7.62 -5.99 -4.76
C LEU A 153 -7.55 -7.46 -5.11
N VAL A 154 -6.37 -7.94 -5.52
CA VAL A 154 -6.07 -9.37 -5.69
C VAL A 154 -4.85 -9.71 -4.87
N TYR A 155 -5.04 -10.40 -3.74
CA TYR A 155 -3.97 -10.77 -2.82
C TYR A 155 -3.04 -11.81 -3.44
N LYS A 156 -1.75 -11.57 -3.26
CA LYS A 156 -0.64 -12.48 -3.58
C LYS A 156 -0.20 -13.27 -2.36
N THR A 157 -0.21 -12.63 -1.20
CA THR A 157 -0.03 -13.30 0.09
C THR A 157 -1.04 -12.74 1.07
N VAL A 158 -1.60 -13.60 1.92
CA VAL A 158 -2.45 -13.20 3.04
C VAL A 158 -1.72 -13.59 4.31
N ASP A 159 -1.09 -12.61 4.93
CA ASP A 159 -0.25 -12.75 6.12
C ASP A 159 -1.10 -12.88 7.40
N ASP A 160 -2.27 -12.22 7.43
CA ASP A 160 -3.24 -12.31 8.51
C ASP A 160 -4.66 -11.96 7.99
N GLY A 161 -5.69 -12.43 8.69
CA GLY A 161 -7.08 -12.13 8.37
C GLY A 161 -7.52 -10.71 8.78
N PHE A 162 -8.82 -10.47 8.70
CA PHE A 162 -9.45 -9.22 9.13
C PHE A 162 -10.71 -9.51 9.95
N SER A 163 -11.10 -8.59 10.82
CA SER A 163 -12.21 -8.78 11.76
C SER A 163 -13.59 -8.47 11.18
N GLY A 164 -13.63 -7.62 10.15
CA GLY A 164 -14.84 -7.10 9.50
C GLY A 164 -15.62 -6.13 10.40
N ARG A 165 -16.08 -5.03 9.79
CA ARG A 165 -17.08 -4.15 10.40
C ARG A 165 -18.49 -4.66 10.14
N THR A 166 -19.34 -4.46 11.12
CA THR A 166 -20.80 -4.66 11.02
C THR A 166 -21.47 -3.34 11.31
N TYR A 167 -22.62 -3.08 10.70
CA TYR A 167 -23.30 -1.79 10.81
C TYR A 167 -24.67 -1.93 11.47
N ASN A 168 -25.03 -0.94 12.29
CA ASN A 168 -26.34 -0.87 12.93
C ASN A 168 -27.28 -0.01 12.09
N ILE A 169 -27.98 -0.65 11.16
CA ILE A 169 -28.97 0.02 10.29
C ILE A 169 -30.10 0.66 11.11
N THR A 170 -30.48 0.07 12.25
CA THR A 170 -31.53 0.66 13.11
C THR A 170 -31.07 1.92 13.85
N GLY A 171 -29.76 2.11 13.97
CA GLY A 171 -29.16 3.33 14.51
C GLY A 171 -28.80 4.36 13.44
N ALA A 172 -29.18 4.13 12.18
CA ALA A 172 -28.95 5.08 11.11
C ALA A 172 -29.82 6.33 11.26
N MET A 173 -29.27 7.48 10.86
CA MET A 173 -29.96 8.76 10.93
C MET A 173 -29.78 9.56 9.64
N ASP A 174 -30.83 10.25 9.22
CA ASP A 174 -30.77 11.14 8.06
C ASP A 174 -30.40 12.55 8.53
N ILE A 175 -29.40 13.14 7.88
CA ILE A 175 -28.86 14.46 8.19
C ILE A 175 -28.82 15.27 6.89
N SER A 176 -29.43 16.46 6.90
CA SER A 176 -29.44 17.39 5.77
C SER A 176 -28.28 18.38 5.86
N ALA A 177 -28.21 19.33 4.92
CA ALA A 177 -27.19 20.38 4.91
C ALA A 177 -27.07 21.13 6.27
N GLY A 178 -25.83 21.33 6.72
CA GLY A 178 -25.49 21.92 8.01
C GLY A 178 -24.05 21.59 8.45
N ASN A 179 -23.64 22.16 9.59
CA ASN A 179 -22.38 21.86 10.26
C ASN A 179 -22.67 21.09 11.55
N TYR A 180 -22.02 19.95 11.72
CA TYR A 180 -22.28 19.03 12.83
C TYR A 180 -20.96 18.64 13.52
N ALA A 181 -21.02 18.39 14.82
CA ALA A 181 -19.89 17.89 15.60
C ALA A 181 -20.21 16.52 16.22
N ALA A 182 -19.34 15.55 15.95
CA ALA A 182 -19.38 14.24 16.58
C ALA A 182 -19.18 14.35 18.10
N GLY A 183 -19.97 13.60 18.86
CA GLY A 183 -20.10 13.72 20.32
C GLY A 183 -21.11 14.76 20.79
N THR A 184 -21.53 15.70 19.92
CA THR A 184 -22.52 16.73 20.24
C THR A 184 -23.84 16.50 19.50
N ASP A 185 -23.79 16.50 18.17
CA ASP A 185 -25.00 16.38 17.32
C ASP A 185 -25.33 14.91 17.01
N PHE A 186 -24.30 14.07 16.92
CA PHE A 186 -24.40 12.62 16.77
C PHE A 186 -23.28 11.94 17.56
N LYS A 187 -23.36 10.62 17.78
CA LYS A 187 -22.31 9.91 18.55
C LYS A 187 -20.99 9.90 17.79
N ALA A 188 -19.87 9.98 18.51
CA ALA A 188 -18.58 9.69 17.89
C ALA A 188 -18.48 8.22 17.49
N GLY A 189 -17.81 7.93 16.37
CA GLY A 189 -17.65 6.57 15.87
C GLY A 189 -17.27 6.50 14.39
N THR A 190 -17.30 5.29 13.83
CA THR A 190 -17.14 5.08 12.38
C THR A 190 -18.50 4.92 11.72
N TYR A 191 -18.66 5.49 10.53
CA TYR A 191 -19.91 5.53 9.78
C TYR A 191 -19.71 5.11 8.33
N ASN A 192 -20.73 4.46 7.75
CA ASN A 192 -20.96 4.59 6.32
C ASN A 192 -21.86 5.81 6.10
N LEU A 193 -21.55 6.58 5.05
CA LEU A 193 -22.36 7.71 4.60
C LEU A 193 -23.00 7.32 3.28
N GLU A 194 -24.32 7.41 3.17
CA GLU A 194 -25.08 7.12 1.95
C GLU A 194 -25.93 8.33 1.54
N ALA A 195 -25.93 8.70 0.26
CA ALA A 195 -26.80 9.77 -0.22
C ALA A 195 -28.27 9.31 -0.18
N VAL A 196 -29.16 10.17 0.32
CA VAL A 196 -30.61 9.92 0.37
C VAL A 196 -31.35 10.75 -0.66
N SER A 197 -30.97 12.01 -0.81
CA SER A 197 -31.56 12.93 -1.79
C SER A 197 -30.72 14.17 -1.98
N GLY A 198 -30.88 14.84 -3.13
CA GLY A 198 -30.18 16.08 -3.44
C GLY A 198 -28.73 15.85 -3.84
N THR A 199 -28.01 16.96 -3.97
CA THR A 199 -26.59 17.02 -4.30
C THR A 199 -25.93 18.12 -3.49
N GLY A 200 -24.65 17.95 -3.18
CA GLY A 200 -23.90 18.85 -2.34
C GLY A 200 -22.46 18.42 -2.19
N ASN A 201 -21.77 19.06 -1.24
CA ASN A 201 -20.42 18.69 -0.88
C ASN A 201 -20.42 18.19 0.57
N ILE A 202 -19.67 17.14 0.86
CA ILE A 202 -19.42 16.67 2.23
C ILE A 202 -17.95 16.87 2.58
N CYS A 203 -17.70 17.44 3.76
CA CYS A 203 -16.36 17.66 4.28
C CYS A 203 -16.25 17.17 5.73
N THR A 204 -15.14 16.54 6.11
CA THR A 204 -14.89 16.12 7.50
C THR A 204 -13.52 16.59 8.02
N GLY A 205 -13.51 17.65 8.86
CA GLY A 205 -12.38 18.12 9.67
C GLY A 205 -10.96 17.95 9.10
N ASP A 206 -10.00 17.61 9.99
CA ASP A 206 -8.59 17.31 9.65
C ASP A 206 -8.39 15.91 9.01
N ILE A 207 -9.48 15.19 8.72
CA ILE A 207 -9.48 13.81 8.21
C ILE A 207 -10.26 13.75 6.89
N GLU A 208 -9.75 14.51 5.92
CA GLU A 208 -9.68 14.30 4.46
C GLU A 208 -10.89 13.82 3.61
N VAL A 209 -12.13 13.71 4.10
CA VAL A 209 -13.27 13.63 3.15
C VAL A 209 -13.54 15.02 2.57
N ASN A 210 -13.55 15.12 1.24
CA ASN A 210 -14.03 16.27 0.48
C ASN A 210 -14.59 15.80 -0.87
N GLU A 211 -15.88 15.46 -0.89
CA GLU A 211 -16.51 14.81 -2.05
C GLU A 211 -17.77 15.56 -2.48
N VAL A 212 -17.94 15.71 -3.79
CA VAL A 212 -19.24 16.04 -4.38
C VAL A 212 -20.11 14.79 -4.27
N PHE A 213 -21.20 14.92 -3.53
CA PHE A 213 -21.96 13.79 -3.01
C PHE A 213 -23.45 13.98 -3.30
N GLY A 214 -24.12 12.90 -3.71
CA GLY A 214 -25.48 12.99 -4.21
C GLY A 214 -25.95 11.70 -4.87
N LEU A 215 -26.99 11.80 -5.70
CA LEU A 215 -27.55 10.67 -6.46
C LEU A 215 -27.38 10.83 -7.97
N ASP A 216 -26.83 11.95 -8.43
CA ASP A 216 -26.55 12.18 -9.84
C ASP A 216 -25.37 11.29 -10.29
N GLU A 217 -25.32 10.93 -11.58
CA GLU A 217 -24.34 9.95 -12.10
C GLU A 217 -22.87 10.35 -11.87
N GLU A 218 -22.61 11.65 -11.80
CA GLU A 218 -21.27 12.21 -11.60
C GLU A 218 -20.88 12.36 -10.12
N ASP A 219 -21.82 12.16 -9.19
CA ASP A 219 -21.60 12.34 -7.76
C ASP A 219 -21.13 11.02 -7.10
N VAL A 220 -20.46 11.14 -5.96
CA VAL A 220 -20.23 9.99 -5.07
C VAL A 220 -21.52 9.69 -4.30
N HIS A 221 -21.94 8.43 -4.27
CA HIS A 221 -23.22 8.04 -3.63
C HIS A 221 -23.05 7.44 -2.25
N GLU A 222 -21.87 6.88 -1.97
CA GLU A 222 -21.56 6.22 -0.72
C GLU A 222 -20.08 6.39 -0.36
N ILE A 223 -19.79 6.64 0.91
CA ILE A 223 -18.44 6.54 1.48
C ILE A 223 -18.46 5.54 2.63
N LYS A 224 -17.62 4.50 2.54
CA LYS A 224 -17.47 3.51 3.60
C LYS A 224 -16.50 3.99 4.68
N ASN A 225 -16.79 3.61 5.93
CA ASN A 225 -15.84 3.65 7.04
C ASN A 225 -15.25 5.01 7.43
N VAL A 226 -15.99 6.09 7.26
CA VAL A 226 -15.58 7.42 7.71
C VAL A 226 -15.47 7.44 9.24
N TYR A 227 -14.28 7.71 9.77
CA TYR A 227 -14.05 7.80 11.21
C TYR A 227 -14.24 9.22 11.71
N LEU A 228 -15.22 9.40 12.59
CA LEU A 228 -15.62 10.68 13.18
C LEU A 228 -15.42 10.60 14.71
N PRO A 229 -14.19 10.85 15.21
CA PRO A 229 -13.92 10.87 16.65
C PRO A 229 -14.66 12.01 17.36
N GLU A 230 -14.67 12.00 18.70
CA GLU A 230 -15.27 13.08 19.49
C GLU A 230 -14.65 14.44 19.11
N GLY A 231 -15.51 15.42 18.81
CA GLY A 231 -15.11 16.74 18.32
C GLY A 231 -14.87 16.83 16.81
N ALA A 232 -14.94 15.73 16.05
CA ALA A 232 -14.81 15.80 14.59
C ALA A 232 -15.98 16.56 13.97
N GLU A 233 -15.66 17.46 13.03
CA GLU A 233 -16.64 18.24 12.28
C GLU A 233 -17.09 17.48 11.02
N LEU A 234 -18.39 17.57 10.71
CA LEU A 234 -18.99 17.12 9.46
C LEU A 234 -19.79 18.30 8.88
N SER A 235 -19.35 18.80 7.72
CA SER A 235 -20.06 19.84 6.96
C SER A 235 -20.75 19.20 5.77
N ILE A 236 -22.01 19.57 5.56
CA ILE A 236 -22.85 19.13 4.45
C ILE A 236 -23.44 20.38 3.79
N ASP A 237 -23.17 20.57 2.51
CA ASP A 237 -23.64 21.73 1.74
C ASP A 237 -24.73 21.36 0.72
N GLY A 238 -25.29 22.37 0.05
CA GLY A 238 -26.27 22.18 -1.01
C GLY A 238 -27.66 21.81 -0.50
N ASN A 239 -28.41 21.05 -1.30
CA ASN A 239 -29.70 20.49 -0.91
C ASN A 239 -29.59 19.00 -0.50
N LEU A 240 -28.37 18.57 -0.19
CA LEU A 240 -28.03 17.19 0.13
C LEU A 240 -28.64 16.76 1.45
N THR A 241 -29.13 15.53 1.47
CA THR A 241 -29.42 14.76 2.68
C THR A 241 -28.71 13.42 2.56
N ILE A 242 -27.99 13.06 3.61
CA ILE A 242 -27.27 11.79 3.73
C ILE A 242 -27.80 10.97 4.89
N LYS A 243 -27.55 9.67 4.84
CA LYS A 243 -27.77 8.73 5.93
C LYS A 243 -26.43 8.38 6.56
N LEU A 244 -26.30 8.65 7.86
CA LEU A 244 -25.17 8.21 8.68
C LEU A 244 -25.51 6.84 9.28
N ILE A 245 -24.77 5.80 8.88
CA ILE A 245 -24.97 4.44 9.36
C ILE A 245 -23.81 4.04 10.28
N PRO A 246 -24.02 3.94 11.60
CA PRO A 246 -22.95 3.65 12.55
C PRO A 246 -22.44 2.21 12.42
N ALA A 247 -21.12 2.04 12.44
CA ALA A 247 -20.49 0.76 12.71
C ALA A 247 -20.77 0.33 14.16
N VAL A 248 -21.02 -0.96 14.36
CA VAL A 248 -21.16 -1.57 15.68
C VAL A 248 -19.78 -1.66 16.30
N THR A 249 -19.59 -1.00 17.43
CA THR A 249 -18.39 -1.17 18.26
C THR A 249 -18.44 -2.55 18.90
N LYS A 250 -17.43 -3.39 18.64
CA LYS A 250 -17.24 -4.68 19.31
C LYS A 250 -16.48 -4.51 20.61
#